data_AF-A0A0N4T368-F1
#
_entry.id   AF-A0A0N4T368-F1
#
_cell.length_a   1.000
_cell.length_b   1.000
_cell.length_c   1.000
_cell.angle_alpha   90.00
_cell.angle_beta   90.00
_cell.angle_gamma   90.00
#
_symmetry.space_group_name_H-M   'P 1'
#
loop_
_entity.id
_entity.type
_entity.pdbx_description
1 polymer ?
#
loop_
_entity_poly.entity_id
_entity_poly.type
_entity_poly.pdbx_seq_one_letter_code
_entity_poly.pdbx_strand_id
1 'polypeptide(L)'
;MCSYTILPAHFTDANYHRRCGIHVQTLLLFHEPITGLITIAAILIGVILLINPSLHRKTSLYNQFFHHYARVRANHYLLLYRIAIALWIAIHIIHIITIITSILATQVSLLFIYANLLTYN
;
A
#
# COMPACT_ATOMS: atom_id res chain seq x y z
N MET A 1 -6.25 -25.06 -33.48
CA MET A 1 -7.59 -24.71 -32.97
C MET A 1 -7.41 -24.04 -31.62
N CYS A 2 -7.50 -22.71 -31.55
CA CYS A 2 -7.39 -21.96 -30.30
C CYS A 2 -8.68 -22.13 -29.50
N SER A 3 -8.57 -22.78 -28.34
CA SER A 3 -9.67 -22.90 -27.40
C SER A 3 -9.87 -21.54 -26.72
N TYR A 4 -10.89 -20.80 -27.16
CA TYR A 4 -11.40 -19.64 -26.44
C TYR A 4 -11.93 -20.17 -25.10
N THR A 5 -11.17 -19.98 -24.02
CA THR A 5 -11.66 -20.16 -22.66
C THR A 5 -12.86 -19.26 -22.48
N ILE A 6 -14.06 -19.86 -22.55
CA ILE A 6 -15.33 -19.22 -22.25
C ILE A 6 -15.21 -18.71 -20.81
N LEU A 7 -15.09 -17.39 -20.65
CA LEU A 7 -15.10 -16.75 -19.35
C LEU A 7 -16.45 -17.08 -18.70
N PRO A 8 -16.49 -17.64 -17.48
CA PRO A 8 -17.75 -17.97 -16.81
C PRO A 8 -18.69 -16.76 -16.77
N ALA A 9 -19.98 -16.96 -17.06
CA ALA A 9 -20.97 -15.89 -17.26
C ALA A 9 -21.11 -14.90 -16.08
N HIS A 10 -20.62 -15.25 -14.89
CA HIS A 10 -20.59 -14.34 -13.74
C HIS A 10 -19.49 -13.25 -13.84
N PHE A 11 -18.42 -13.48 -14.61
CA PHE A 11 -17.39 -12.47 -14.87
C PHE A 11 -17.83 -11.43 -15.92
N THR A 12 -18.89 -11.71 -16.68
CA THR A 12 -19.52 -10.76 -17.62
C THR A 12 -20.62 -9.91 -16.98
N ASP A 13 -21.00 -10.17 -15.73
CA ASP A 13 -21.99 -9.35 -15.03
C ASP A 13 -21.34 -8.05 -14.53
N ALA A 14 -21.76 -6.91 -15.09
CA ALA A 14 -21.28 -5.59 -14.68
C ALA A 14 -21.52 -5.29 -13.18
N ASN A 15 -22.48 -5.98 -12.55
CA ASN A 15 -22.73 -5.88 -11.12
C ASN A 15 -21.79 -6.75 -10.28
N TYR A 16 -21.08 -7.71 -10.87
CA TYR A 16 -20.09 -8.54 -10.17
C TYR A 16 -18.92 -7.70 -9.62
N HIS A 17 -18.61 -6.59 -10.29
CA HIS A 17 -17.59 -5.62 -9.87
C HIS A 17 -18.14 -4.50 -8.95
N ARG A 18 -19.38 -4.62 -8.45
CA ARG A 18 -19.89 -3.73 -7.39
C ARG A 18 -19.72 -4.39 -6.03
N ARG A 19 -18.91 -3.78 -5.15
CA ARG A 19 -18.94 -4.08 -3.71
C ARG A 19 -19.75 -3.00 -3.01
N CYS A 20 -20.77 -3.40 -2.25
CA CYS A 20 -21.63 -2.49 -1.49
C CYS A 20 -22.31 -1.39 -2.34
N GLY A 21 -22.67 -1.68 -3.60
CA GLY A 21 -23.32 -0.72 -4.50
C GLY A 21 -22.36 0.29 -5.16
N ILE A 22 -21.08 0.30 -4.79
CA ILE A 22 -20.03 1.15 -5.38
C ILE A 22 -19.20 0.30 -6.35
N HIS A 23 -18.96 0.84 -7.55
CA HIS A 23 -18.10 0.16 -8.52
C HIS A 23 -16.67 0.11 -7.98
N VAL A 24 -16.02 -1.06 -8.02
CA VAL A 24 -14.69 -1.28 -7.42
C VAL A 24 -13.64 -0.28 -7.95
N GLN A 25 -13.76 0.16 -9.21
CA GLN A 25 -12.87 1.19 -9.76
C GLN A 25 -13.05 2.56 -9.11
N THR A 26 -14.29 2.94 -8.74
CA THR A 26 -14.56 4.21 -8.03
C THR A 26 -13.99 4.17 -6.62
N LEU A 27 -14.12 3.04 -5.92
CA LEU A 27 -13.52 2.86 -4.59
C LEU A 27 -11.99 2.95 -4.66
N LEU A 28 -11.37 2.31 -5.66
CA LEU A 28 -9.92 2.42 -5.89
C LEU A 28 -9.51 3.86 -6.12
N LEU A 29 -10.23 4.60 -6.99
CA LEU A 29 -9.87 5.97 -7.36
C LEU A 29 -9.79 6.93 -6.16
N PHE A 30 -10.65 6.74 -5.14
CA PHE A 30 -10.60 7.53 -3.90
C PHE A 30 -9.63 6.98 -2.86
N HIS A 31 -9.46 5.66 -2.78
CA HIS A 31 -8.62 5.03 -1.77
C HIS A 31 -7.13 5.20 -2.07
N GLU A 32 -6.71 4.97 -3.32
CA GLU A 32 -5.30 5.04 -3.74
C GLU A 32 -4.61 6.38 -3.38
N PRO A 33 -5.19 7.59 -3.61
CA PRO A 33 -4.53 8.84 -3.23
C PRO A 33 -4.42 9.04 -1.72
N ILE A 34 -5.44 8.64 -0.96
CA ILE A 34 -5.43 8.73 0.52
C ILE A 34 -4.34 7.80 1.08
N THR A 35 -4.29 6.56 0.59
CA THR A 35 -3.28 5.58 0.98
C THR A 35 -1.88 6.04 0.57
N GLY A 36 -1.73 6.69 -0.59
CA GLY A 36 -0.47 7.30 -1.02
C GLY A 36 0.02 8.37 -0.04
N LEU A 37 -0.84 9.30 0.36
CA LEU A 37 -0.51 10.36 1.32
C LEU A 37 -0.10 9.80 2.69
N ILE A 38 -0.84 8.82 3.20
CA ILE A 38 -0.53 8.14 4.47
C ILE A 38 0.82 7.42 4.38
N THR A 39 1.10 6.76 3.25
CA THR A 39 2.35 6.03 3.03
C THR A 39 3.55 6.99 3.00
N ILE A 40 3.43 8.14 2.35
CA ILE A 40 4.46 9.19 2.37
C ILE A 40 4.71 9.67 3.80
N ALA A 41 3.65 9.95 4.57
CA ALA A 41 3.78 10.35 5.97
C ALA A 41 4.49 9.28 6.81
N ALA A 42 4.17 7.99 6.60
CA ALA A 42 4.80 6.87 7.29
C ALA A 42 6.30 6.73 6.95
N ILE A 43 6.70 7.01 5.71
CA ILE A 43 8.12 7.05 5.30
C ILE A 43 8.83 8.21 6.01
N LEU A 44 8.24 9.42 6.00
CA LEU A 44 8.81 10.59 6.66
C LEU A 44 9.01 10.35 8.17
N ILE A 45 8.00 9.77 8.84
CA ILE A 45 8.11 9.38 10.24
C ILE A 45 9.25 8.37 10.43
N GLY A 46 9.36 7.35 9.57
CA GLY A 46 10.47 6.39 9.59
C GLY A 46 11.84 7.05 9.47
N VAL A 47 12.01 7.99 8.53
CA VAL A 47 13.27 8.74 8.32
C VAL A 47 13.61 9.60 9.54
N ILE A 48 12.63 10.34 10.09
CA ILE A 48 12.81 11.15 11.30
C ILE A 48 13.25 10.27 12.48
N LEU A 49 12.64 9.09 12.63
CA LEU A 49 12.97 8.11 13.67
C LEU A 49 14.35 7.46 13.48
N LEU A 50 14.85 7.39 12.24
CA LEU A 50 16.19 6.92 11.93
C LEU A 50 17.26 7.96 12.31
N ILE A 51 17.02 9.23 11.97
CA ILE A 51 17.93 10.36 12.27
C ILE A 51 17.95 10.65 13.78
N ASN A 52 16.77 10.66 14.41
CA ASN A 52 16.61 10.96 15.83
C ASN A 52 15.96 9.79 16.59
N PRO A 53 16.73 8.73 16.91
CA PRO A 53 16.23 7.54 17.62
C PRO A 53 15.80 7.83 19.06
N SER A 54 16.12 9.00 19.61
CA SER A 54 15.66 9.40 20.94
C SER A 54 14.15 9.65 20.99
N LEU A 55 13.54 10.02 19.86
CA LEU A 55 12.10 10.26 19.76
C LEU A 55 11.30 8.98 20.01
N HIS A 56 11.79 7.83 19.53
CA HIS A 56 11.18 6.54 19.79
C HIS A 56 11.05 6.25 21.28
N ARG A 57 12.06 6.65 22.08
CA ARG A 57 12.08 6.40 23.54
C ARG A 57 11.04 7.22 24.31
N LYS A 58 10.45 8.25 23.69
CA LYS A 58 9.38 9.06 24.29
C LYS A 58 7.99 8.47 24.07
N THR A 59 7.86 7.46 23.22
CA THR A 59 6.57 6.83 22.92
C THR A 59 6.09 5.94 24.08
N SER A 60 4.77 5.83 24.27
CA SER A 60 4.23 4.94 25.31
C SER A 60 4.55 3.46 25.03
N LEU A 61 4.61 3.09 23.74
CA LEU A 61 4.96 1.75 23.29
C LEU A 61 6.36 1.33 23.76
N TYR A 62 7.34 2.23 23.65
CA TYR A 62 8.67 1.97 24.21
C TYR A 62 8.62 1.71 25.72
N ASN A 63 7.91 2.56 26.46
CA ASN A 63 7.86 2.47 27.91
C ASN A 63 7.19 1.18 28.39
N GLN A 64 6.15 0.71 27.70
CA GLN A 64 5.40 -0.49 28.08
C GLN A 64 6.14 -1.79 27.70
N PHE A 65 6.67 -1.88 26.48
CA PHE A 65 7.16 -3.15 25.95
C PHE A 65 8.68 -3.27 25.91
N PHE A 66 9.38 -2.16 25.66
CA PHE A 66 10.79 -2.20 25.30
C PHE A 66 11.72 -1.62 26.37
N HIS A 67 11.21 -0.91 27.37
CA HIS A 67 12.02 -0.24 28.39
C HIS A 67 12.90 -1.20 29.20
N HIS A 68 12.37 -2.36 29.60
CA HIS A 68 13.16 -3.35 30.33
C HIS A 68 14.26 -3.96 29.45
N TYR A 69 13.89 -4.40 28.24
CA TYR A 69 14.82 -5.01 27.30
C TYR A 69 15.94 -4.05 26.84
N ALA A 70 15.60 -2.78 26.58
CA ALA A 70 16.55 -1.74 26.21
C ALA A 70 17.55 -1.43 27.32
N ARG A 71 17.19 -1.59 28.60
CA ARG A 71 18.12 -1.45 29.72
C ARG A 71 19.07 -2.63 29.85
N VAL A 72 18.57 -3.86 29.69
CA VAL A 72 19.37 -5.08 29.86
C VAL A 72 20.30 -5.34 28.67
N ARG A 73 19.86 -5.03 27.44
CA ARG A 73 20.62 -5.28 26.20
C ARG A 73 20.61 -4.07 25.26
N ALA A 74 21.12 -2.93 25.71
CA ALA A 74 21.08 -1.65 24.99
C ALA A 74 21.61 -1.71 23.54
N ASN A 75 22.77 -2.34 23.30
CA ASN A 75 23.36 -2.41 21.96
C ASN A 75 22.55 -3.28 21.00
N HIS A 76 22.10 -4.45 21.46
CA HIS A 76 21.26 -5.34 20.65
C HIS A 76 19.91 -4.69 20.33
N TYR A 77 19.33 -4.00 21.31
CA TYR A 77 18.08 -3.27 21.12
C TYR A 77 18.21 -2.17 20.06
N LEU A 78 19.28 -1.37 20.09
CA LEU A 78 19.50 -0.30 19.11
C LEU A 78 19.67 -0.86 17.70
N LEU A 79 20.36 -2.00 17.55
CA LEU A 79 20.51 -2.67 16.26
C LEU A 79 19.15 -3.16 15.72
N LEU A 80 18.38 -3.87 16.55
CA LEU A 80 17.05 -4.35 16.18
C LEU A 80 16.10 -3.20 15.82
N TYR A 81 16.15 -2.10 16.57
CA TYR A 81 15.39 -0.89 16.27
C TYR A 81 15.74 -0.33 14.89
N ARG A 82 17.03 -0.18 14.57
CA ARG A 82 17.48 0.31 13.25
C ARG A 82 17.02 -0.61 12.12
N ILE A 83 17.13 -1.92 12.30
CA ILE A 83 16.66 -2.91 11.32
C ILE A 83 15.14 -2.80 11.14
N ALA A 84 14.38 -2.68 12.22
CA ALA A 84 12.92 -2.55 12.17
C ALA A 84 12.48 -1.28 11.41
N ILE A 85 13.13 -0.13 11.67
CA ILE A 85 12.84 1.11 10.95
C ILE A 85 13.27 1.02 9.47
N ALA A 86 14.40 0.37 9.17
CA ALA A 86 14.81 0.16 7.78
C ALA A 86 13.80 -0.72 7.01
N LEU A 87 13.33 -1.82 7.64
CA LEU A 87 12.29 -2.69 7.07
C LEU A 87 10.97 -1.94 6.92
N TRP A 88 10.58 -1.13 7.91
CA TRP A 88 9.40 -0.26 7.84
C TRP A 88 9.45 0.62 6.59
N ILE A 89 10.57 1.34 6.38
CA ILE A 89 10.73 2.21 5.20
C ILE A 89 10.68 1.38 3.91
N ALA A 90 11.38 0.25 3.85
CA ALA A 90 11.41 -0.61 2.66
C ALA A 90 10.01 -1.11 2.26
N ILE A 91 9.21 -1.56 3.24
CA ILE A 91 7.83 -2.01 3.00
C ILE A 91 6.97 -0.87 2.46
N HIS A 92 7.08 0.34 3.01
CA HIS A 92 6.30 1.48 2.54
C HIS A 92 6.74 1.93 1.14
N ILE A 93 8.01 1.81 0.77
CA ILE A 93 8.48 2.04 -0.61
C ILE A 93 7.84 1.03 -1.56
N ILE A 94 7.87 -0.26 -1.22
CA ILE A 94 7.19 -1.31 -2.00
C ILE A 94 5.70 -0.98 -2.14
N HIS A 95 5.08 -0.51 -1.07
CA HIS A 95 3.67 -0.14 -1.10
C HIS A 95 3.39 1.04 -2.06
N ILE A 96 4.25 2.06 -2.11
CA ILE A 96 4.13 3.13 -3.12
C ILE A 96 4.21 2.57 -4.55
N ILE A 97 5.11 1.61 -4.81
CA ILE A 97 5.20 0.97 -6.12
C ILE A 97 3.89 0.24 -6.45
N THR A 98 3.28 -0.44 -5.47
CA THR A 98 1.98 -1.11 -5.67
C THR A 98 0.83 -0.13 -5.96
N ILE A 99 0.84 1.05 -5.33
CA ILE A 99 -0.16 2.10 -5.59
C ILE A 99 0.00 2.64 -7.01
N ILE A 100 1.23 2.99 -7.43
CA ILE A 100 1.51 3.52 -8.77
C ILE A 100 1.12 2.51 -9.85
N THR A 101 1.50 1.24 -9.67
CA THR A 101 1.15 0.18 -10.62
C THR A 101 -0.36 -0.06 -10.69
N SER A 102 -1.07 0.03 -9.57
CA SER A 102 -2.53 -0.08 -9.53
C SER A 102 -3.21 1.07 -10.28
N ILE A 103 -2.76 2.31 -10.09
CA ILE A 103 -3.25 3.47 -10.83
C ILE A 103 -3.00 3.30 -12.33
N LEU A 104 -1.78 2.93 -12.75
CA LEU A 104 -1.47 2.70 -14.15
C LEU A 104 -2.37 1.61 -14.78
N ALA A 105 -2.57 0.49 -14.08
CA ALA A 105 -3.44 -0.59 -14.54
C ALA A 105 -4.89 -0.11 -14.74
N THR A 106 -5.41 0.72 -13.82
CA THR A 106 -6.77 1.30 -13.98
C THR A 106 -6.87 2.25 -15.17
N GLN A 107 -5.86 3.09 -15.43
CA GLN A 107 -5.85 4.03 -16.55
C GLN A 107 -5.78 3.30 -17.90
N VAL A 108 -4.94 2.26 -18.02
CA VAL A 108 -4.84 1.42 -19.23
C VAL A 108 -6.15 0.69 -19.51
N SER A 109 -6.81 0.17 -18.47
CA SER A 109 -8.09 -0.51 -18.61
C SER A 109 -9.19 0.43 -19.12
N LEU A 110 -9.24 1.67 -18.62
CA LEU A 110 -10.18 2.69 -19.09
C LEU A 110 -9.91 3.10 -20.55
N LEU A 111 -8.64 3.30 -20.92
CA LEU A 111 -8.25 3.62 -22.29
C LEU A 111 -8.67 2.51 -23.27
N PHE A 112 -8.46 1.25 -22.91
CA PHE A 112 -8.82 0.10 -23.74
C PHE A 112 -10.35 0.02 -23.97
N ILE A 113 -11.14 0.28 -22.94
CA ILE A 113 -12.61 0.33 -23.06
C ILE A 113 -13.03 1.46 -24.01
N TYR A 114 -12.45 2.66 -23.85
CA TYR A 114 -12.78 3.81 -24.68
C TYR A 114 -12.38 3.62 -26.15
N ALA A 115 -11.20 3.04 -26.40
CA ALA A 115 -10.73 2.73 -27.74
C ALA A 115 -11.65 1.72 -28.45
N ASN A 116 -12.10 0.66 -27.78
CA ASN A 116 -13.05 -0.29 -28.36
C ASN A 116 -14.40 0.38 -28.66
N LEU A 117 -14.95 1.18 -27.74
CA LEU A 117 -16.22 1.92 -27.97
C LEU A 117 -16.17 2.83 -29.21
N LEU A 118 -15.04 3.49 -29.48
CA LEU A 118 -14.85 4.30 -30.68
C LEU A 118 -14.68 3.49 -31.97
N THR A 119 -14.30 2.21 -31.88
CA THR A 119 -14.09 1.35 -33.06
C THR A 119 -15.39 0.66 -33.52
N TYR A 120 -16.39 0.57 -32.62
CA TYR A 120 -17.69 -0.06 -32.88
C TYR A 120 -18.84 0.94 -33.09
N ASN A 121 -18.55 2.24 -33.15
CA ASN A 121 -19.46 3.33 -33.50
C ASN A 121 -19.02 3.98 -34.81
#